data_AF-A0A667YA98-F1
#
_entry.id   AF-A0A667YA98-F1
#
_cell.length_a   1.000
_cell.length_b   1.000
_cell.length_c   1.000
_cell.angle_alpha   90.00
_cell.angle_beta   90.00
_cell.angle_gamma   90.00
#
_symmetry.space_group_name_H-M   'P 1'
#
loop_
_entity.id
_entity.type
_entity.pdbx_description
1 polymer ?
#
loop_
_entity_poly.entity_id
_entity_poly.type
_entity_poly.pdbx_seq_one_letter_code
_entity_poly.pdbx_strand_id
1 'polypeptide(L)' 'MNHVAELKSELKLRGLPVSGTKNDLIERLKTYQELNGGENIRNK' A
#
# COMPACT_ATOMS: atom_id res chain seq x y z
N MET A 1 7.04 -13.99 3.97
CA MET A 1 7.80 -12.75 3.70
C MET A 1 7.04 -11.98 2.63
N ASN A 2 6.52 -10.78 2.90
CA ASN A 2 5.85 -9.98 1.87
C ASN A 2 6.87 -9.61 0.77
N HIS A 3 6.55 -9.95 -0.47
CA HIS A 3 7.43 -9.72 -1.61
C HIS A 3 7.26 -8.28 -2.12
N VAL A 4 8.36 -7.64 -2.51
CA VAL A 4 8.35 -6.28 -3.05
C VAL A 4 7.42 -6.15 -4.27
N ALA A 5 7.27 -7.23 -5.04
CA ALA A 5 6.35 -7.29 -6.17
C ALA A 5 4.89 -7.07 -5.78
N GLU A 6 4.43 -7.65 -4.66
CA GLU A 6 3.06 -7.49 -4.18
C GLU A 6 2.82 -6.04 -3.72
N LEU A 7 3.75 -5.49 -2.94
CA LEU A 7 3.68 -4.11 -2.46
C LEU A 7 3.63 -3.11 -3.63
N LYS A 8 4.43 -3.33 -4.68
CA LYS A 8 4.42 -2.49 -5.89
C LYS A 8 3.10 -2.59 -6.65
N SER A 9 2.54 -3.79 -6.81
CA SER A 9 1.25 -3.97 -7.49
C SER A 9 0.12 -3.25 -6.75
N GLU A 10 0.11 -3.36 -5.43
CA GLU A 10 -0.85 -2.69 -4.56
C GLU A 10 -0.77 -1.16 -4.62
N LEU A 11 0.45 -0.61 -4.63
CA LEU A 11 0.69 0.82 -4.80
C LEU A 11 0.27 1.29 -6.20
N LYS A 12 0.60 0.52 -7.25
CA LYS A 12 0.23 0.83 -8.64
C LYS A 12 -1.29 0.90 -8.81
N LEU A 13 -2.02 -0.06 -8.23
CA LEU A 13 -3.48 -0.12 -8.29
C LEU A 13 -4.14 1.09 -7.61
N ARG A 14 -3.51 1.61 -6.56
CA ARG A 14 -3.94 2.81 -5.83
C ARG A 14 -3.45 4.12 -6.44
N GLY A 15 -2.70 4.08 -7.54
CA GLY A 15 -2.12 5.26 -8.19
C GLY A 15 -0.96 5.89 -7.43
N LEU A 16 -0.33 5.15 -6.52
CA LEU A 16 0.79 5.60 -5.70
C LEU A 16 2.14 5.29 -6.36
N PRO A 17 3.19 6.06 -6.07
CA PRO A 17 4.52 5.80 -6.58
C PRO A 17 5.08 4.46 -6.07
N VAL A 18 5.50 3.62 -7.02
CA VAL A 18 6.07 2.27 -6.80
C VAL A 18 7.60 2.22 -6.75
N SER A 19 8.22 3.41 -6.72
CA SER A 19 9.67 3.60 -6.62
C SER A 19 10.07 3.68 -5.15
N GLY A 20 11.16 3.01 -4.76
CA GLY A 20 11.63 3.00 -3.37
C GLY A 20 12.12 1.63 -2.91
N THR A 21 12.61 1.58 -1.67
CA THR A 21 12.98 0.33 -0.98
C THR A 21 11.73 -0.35 -0.45
N LYS A 22 11.85 -1.63 -0.06
CA LYS A 22 10.73 -2.38 0.54
C LYS A 22 10.05 -1.62 1.69
N ASN A 23 10.83 -0.94 2.55
CA ASN A 23 10.29 -0.18 3.67
C ASN A 23 9.49 1.04 3.20
N ASP A 24 9.99 1.79 2.22
CA ASP A 24 9.26 2.92 1.64
C ASP A 24 7.90 2.49 1.07
N LEU A 25 7.85 1.32 0.40
CA LEU A 25 6.59 0.78 -0.11
C LEU A 25 5.62 0.39 1.02
N ILE A 26 6.13 -0.19 2.11
CA ILE A 26 5.33 -0.58 3.28
C ILE A 26 4.77 0.67 3.99
N GLU A 27 5.62 1.65 4.27
CA GLU A 27 5.21 2.89 4.92
C GLU A 27 4.20 3.64 4.06
N ARG A 28 4.43 3.75 2.75
CA ARG A 28 3.48 4.39 1.85
C ARG A 28 2.12 3.70 1.83
N LEU A 29 2.09 2.37 1.83
CA LEU A 29 0.84 1.61 1.94
C LEU A 29 0.15 1.82 3.28
N LYS A 30 0.90 1.87 4.39
CA LYS A 30 0.36 2.18 5.72
C LYS A 30 -0.21 3.58 5.79
N THR A 31 0.60 4.59 5.43
CA THR A 31 0.21 5.98 5.39
C THR A 31 -1.02 6.19 4.52
N TYR A 32 -1.09 5.54 3.35
CA TYR A 32 -2.28 5.62 2.50
C TYR A 32 -3.53 5.02 3.16
N GLN A 33 -3.41 3.88 3.85
CA GLN A 33 -4.52 3.26 4.58
C GLN A 33 -4.99 4.11 5.77
N GLU A 34 -4.04 4.72 6.49
CA GLU A 34 -4.31 5.63 7.61
C GLU A 34 -4.97 6.92 7.12
N LEU A 35 -4.47 7.51 6.03
CA LEU A 35 -5.00 8.75 5.44
C LEU A 35 -6.36 8.55 4.77
N ASN A 36 -6.61 7.42 4.11
CA ASN A 36 -7.94 7.08 3.57
C ASN A 36 -8.92 6.59 4.65
N GLY A 37 -8.58 6.71 5.94
CA GLY A 37 -9.55 6.51 7.02
C GLY A 37 -10.08 5.08 7.09
N GLY A 38 -9.23 4.08 6.85
CA GLY A 38 -9.60 2.68 7.06
C GLY A 38 -10.77 2.25 6.18
N GLU A 39 -10.59 2.25 4.86
CA GLU A 39 -11.43 1.49 3.91
C GLU A 39 -11.27 -0.04 4.06
N ASN A 40 -11.33 -0.53 5.31
CA ASN A 40 -11.93 -1.81 5.60
C ASN A 40 -13.29 -1.55 6.27
N ILE A 41 -14.12 -0.76 5.58
CA ILE A 41 -15.56 -0.97 5.64
C ILE A 41 -15.82 -2.40 5.15
N ARG A 42 -15.87 -3.31 6.13
CA ARG A 42 -16.94 -4.28 6.32
C ARG A 42 -17.77 -4.52 5.07
N ASN A 43 -17.26 -5.33 4.14
CA ASN A 43 -18.09 -6.04 3.18
C ASN A 43 -17.75 -7.52 3.37
N LYS A 44 -18.32 -8.12 4.42
CA LYS A 44 -19.51 -9.00 4.41
C LYS A 44 -19.16 -10.41 3.97
#